data_AF-A0AAD6BM43-F1
#
_entry.id   AF-A0AAD6BM43-F1
#
_cell.length_a   1.000
_cell.length_b   1.000
_cell.length_c   1.000
_cell.angle_alpha   90.00
_cell.angle_beta   90.00
_cell.angle_gamma   90.00
#
_symmetry.space_group_name_H-M   'P 1'
#
loop_
_entity.id
_entity.type
_entity.pdbx_description
1 polymer ?
#
loop_
_entity_poly.entity_id
_entity_poly.type
_entity_poly.pdbx_seq_one_letter_code
_entity_poly.pdbx_strand_id
1 'polypeptide(L)'
;MKDLVSDIVELETISETTGDRGYIQILKRKHISLANLLDDKVQGALVGSRFLNTNEMDAPTRFFFGLERKNGQRRVIHSLLSDTGQEITEPSQIRRRVFISPSTRAGPWWRAEAKTRSEEV
;
A
#
# COMPACT_ATOMS: atom_id res chain seq x y z
N MET A 1 23.14 8.68 7.74
CA MET A 1 22.30 9.06 8.91
C MET A 1 23.14 9.14 10.18
N LYS A 2 23.92 8.11 10.54
CA LYS A 2 24.84 8.17 11.69
C LYS A 2 25.83 9.33 11.57
N ASP A 3 26.43 9.50 10.39
CA ASP A 3 27.38 10.59 10.14
C ASP A 3 26.71 11.97 10.28
N LEU A 4 25.50 12.14 9.72
CA LEU A 4 24.73 13.39 9.85
C LEU A 4 24.37 13.70 11.32
N VAL A 5 24.07 12.69 12.13
CA VAL A 5 23.79 12.85 13.56
C VAL A 5 25.07 13.21 14.31
N SER A 6 26.19 12.55 14.04
CA SER A 6 27.50 12.87 14.63
C SER A 6 27.89 14.32 14.33
N ASP A 7 27.75 14.72 13.07
CA ASP A 7 27.99 16.08 12.61
C ASP A 7 27.12 17.13 13.32
N ILE A 8 25.83 16.83 13.57
CA ILE A 8 24.92 17.73 14.30
C ILE A 8 25.39 17.88 15.75
N VAL A 9 25.74 16.77 16.40
CA VAL A 9 26.24 16.77 17.78
C VAL A 9 27.54 17.57 17.89
N GLU A 10 28.49 17.37 16.97
CA GLU A 10 29.74 18.15 16.92
C GLU A 10 29.46 19.64 16.70
N LEU A 11 28.56 19.99 15.77
CA LEU A 11 28.20 21.38 15.51
C LEU A 11 27.44 22.04 16.68
N GLU A 12 26.64 21.29 17.43
CA GLU A 12 25.99 21.76 18.65
C GLU A 12 27.05 22.19 19.67
N THR A 13 28.04 21.32 19.94
CA THR A 13 29.14 21.65 20.87
C THR A 13 29.91 22.90 20.46
N ILE A 14 30.24 23.05 19.17
CA ILE A 14 30.98 24.21 18.66
C ILE A 14 30.12 25.49 18.71
N SER A 15 28.83 25.38 18.46
CA SER A 15 27.91 26.52 18.51
C SER A 15 27.69 27.04 19.93
N GLU A 16 27.67 26.15 20.93
CA GLU A 16 27.54 26.51 22.33
C GLU A 16 28.80 27.20 22.87
N THR A 17 29.98 26.78 22.41
CA THR A 17 31.25 27.39 22.83
C THR A 17 31.55 28.70 22.12
N THR A 18 31.10 28.87 20.88
CA THR A 18 31.51 30.00 20.01
C THR A 18 30.41 31.06 19.84
N GLY A 19 29.12 30.68 19.95
CA GLY A 19 27.99 31.58 19.74
C GLY A 19 27.88 32.14 18.31
N ASP A 20 28.64 31.60 17.36
CA ASP A 20 28.71 32.13 16.00
C ASP A 20 27.42 31.83 15.20
N ARG A 21 26.86 32.90 14.63
CA ARG A 21 25.64 32.85 13.82
C ARG A 21 25.79 31.95 12.60
N GLY A 22 26.99 31.81 12.02
CA GLY A 22 27.25 30.93 10.89
C GLY A 22 26.98 29.47 11.24
N TYR A 23 27.56 29.00 12.34
CA TYR A 23 27.36 27.64 12.84
C TYR A 23 25.90 27.34 13.18
N ILE A 24 25.18 28.29 13.83
CA ILE A 24 23.75 28.14 14.15
C ILE A 24 22.92 27.92 12.88
N GLN A 25 23.25 28.61 11.78
CA GLN A 25 22.51 28.49 10.53
C GLN A 25 22.79 27.17 9.80
N ILE A 26 24.03 26.68 9.85
CA ILE A 26 24.41 25.35 9.36
C ILE A 26 23.70 24.27 10.18
N LEU A 27 23.67 24.42 11.50
CA LEU A 27 23.02 23.49 12.41
C LEU A 27 21.52 23.36 12.11
N LYS A 28 20.81 24.49 11.93
CA LYS A 28 19.39 24.48 11.51
C LYS A 28 19.16 23.74 10.20
N ARG A 29 20.03 23.93 9.20
CA ARG A 29 19.92 23.21 7.92
C ARG A 29 20.09 21.71 8.09
N LYS A 30 21.04 21.26 8.92
CA LYS A 30 21.24 19.83 9.18
C LYS A 30 20.07 19.21 9.95
N HIS A 31 19.49 19.92 10.93
CA HIS A 31 18.26 19.48 11.61
C HIS A 31 17.08 19.30 10.65
N ILE A 32 16.86 20.25 9.72
CA ILE A 32 15.83 20.11 8.68
C ILE A 32 16.12 18.91 7.77
N SER A 33 17.39 18.73 7.37
CA SER A 33 17.78 17.59 6.55
C SER A 33 17.54 16.24 7.26
N LEU A 34 17.76 16.18 8.57
CA LEU A 34 17.49 14.98 9.36
C LEU A 34 15.99 14.71 9.45
N ALA A 35 15.17 15.74 9.68
CA ALA A 35 13.72 15.63 9.70
C ALA A 35 13.16 15.08 8.38
N ASN A 36 13.64 15.59 7.25
CA ASN A 36 13.23 15.10 5.93
C ASN A 36 13.61 13.63 5.71
N LEU A 37 14.84 13.23 6.08
CA LEU A 37 15.28 11.83 5.96
C LEU A 37 14.47 10.86 6.84
N LEU A 38 14.01 11.33 8.00
CA LEU A 38 13.13 10.57 8.87
C LEU A 38 11.73 10.45 8.28
N ASP A 39 11.20 11.54 7.70
CA ASP A 39 9.90 11.52 7.02
C ASP A 39 9.90 10.56 5.83
N ASP A 40 10.91 10.64 4.96
CA ASP A 40 11.07 9.73 3.81
C ASP A 40 11.17 8.25 4.26
N LYS A 41 11.84 7.97 5.37
CA LYS A 41 11.94 6.62 5.93
C LYS A 41 10.63 6.13 6.52
N VAL A 42 9.90 7.01 7.20
CA VAL A 42 8.56 6.73 7.73
C VAL A 42 7.60 6.45 6.57
N GLN A 43 7.65 7.25 5.50
CA GLN A 43 6.90 7.00 4.26
C GLN A 43 7.28 5.66 3.64
N GLY A 44 8.58 5.36 3.46
CA GLY A 44 9.04 4.08 2.92
C GLY A 44 8.63 2.86 3.77
N ALA A 45 8.61 3.00 5.10
CA ALA A 45 8.14 1.95 6.00
C ALA A 45 6.60 1.81 6.01
N LEU A 46 5.87 2.92 5.88
CA LEU A 46 4.41 2.94 5.69
C LEU A 46 4.03 2.24 4.39
N VAL A 47 4.73 2.58 3.30
CA VAL A 47 4.67 1.92 2.00
C VAL A 47 4.87 0.42 2.18
N GLY A 48 5.91 -0.04 2.88
CA GLY A 48 6.13 -1.47 3.11
C GLY A 48 5.08 -2.17 3.99
N SER A 49 4.37 -1.46 4.87
CA SER A 49 3.56 -2.10 5.93
C SER A 49 2.07 -2.20 5.59
N ARG A 50 1.42 -1.16 5.06
CA ARG A 50 -0.03 -1.16 4.76
C ARG A 50 -0.37 -0.04 3.77
N PHE A 51 -0.64 -0.36 2.52
CA PHE A 51 -1.14 0.65 1.60
C PHE A 51 -2.62 0.97 1.84
N LEU A 52 -2.89 2.24 2.13
CA LEU A 52 -4.20 2.88 1.92
C LEU A 52 -4.26 3.60 0.56
N ASN A 53 -3.11 3.99 -0.03
CA ASN A 53 -3.04 4.74 -1.29
C ASN A 53 -1.96 4.20 -2.25
N THR A 54 -2.37 3.80 -3.44
CA THR A 54 -1.48 3.22 -4.47
C THR A 54 -0.53 4.22 -5.13
N ASN A 55 -0.73 5.52 -4.93
CA ASN A 55 0.13 6.56 -5.54
C ASN A 55 1.42 6.82 -4.75
N GLU A 56 1.47 6.44 -3.48
CA GLU A 56 2.64 6.61 -2.59
C GLU A 56 3.61 5.43 -2.70
N MET A 57 3.23 4.37 -3.44
CA MET A 57 4.04 3.19 -3.72
C MET A 57 5.25 3.53 -4.61
N ASP A 58 6.40 2.90 -4.36
CA ASP A 58 7.50 2.89 -5.31
C ASP A 58 7.09 2.14 -6.60
N ALA A 59 7.73 2.49 -7.72
CA ALA A 59 7.33 2.06 -9.06
C ALA A 59 7.16 0.53 -9.24
N PRO A 60 8.09 -0.34 -8.80
CA PRO A 60 7.92 -1.78 -8.96
C PRO A 60 6.80 -2.33 -8.05
N THR A 61 6.71 -1.90 -6.79
CA THR A 61 5.62 -2.35 -5.89
C THR A 61 4.25 -1.94 -6.43
N ARG A 62 4.12 -0.71 -6.95
CA ARG A 62 2.90 -0.23 -7.61
C ARG A 62 2.49 -1.10 -8.80
N PHE A 63 3.46 -1.52 -9.61
CA PHE A 63 3.21 -2.36 -10.78
C PHE A 63 2.65 -3.73 -10.36
N PHE A 64 3.31 -4.42 -9.42
CA PHE A 64 2.87 -5.74 -8.96
C PHE A 64 1.55 -5.70 -8.21
N PHE A 65 1.34 -4.69 -7.36
CA PHE A 65 0.06 -4.48 -6.69
C PHE A 65 -1.06 -4.18 -7.71
N GLY A 66 -0.75 -3.43 -8.76
CA GLY A 66 -1.68 -3.19 -9.87
C GLY A 66 -2.09 -4.48 -10.58
N LEU A 67 -1.16 -5.42 -10.80
CA LEU A 67 -1.46 -6.73 -11.37
C LEU A 67 -2.36 -7.56 -10.45
N GLU A 68 -2.05 -7.61 -9.16
CA GLU A 68 -2.84 -8.33 -8.17
C GLU A 68 -4.26 -7.74 -8.04
N ARG A 69 -4.38 -6.41 -8.00
CA ARG A 69 -5.67 -5.71 -7.98
C ARG A 69 -6.51 -6.04 -9.21
N LYS A 70 -5.93 -5.98 -10.42
CA LYS A 70 -6.63 -6.33 -11.67
C LYS A 70 -7.06 -7.80 -11.65
N ASN A 71 -6.21 -8.70 -11.17
CA ASN A 71 -6.51 -10.12 -11.08
C ASN A 71 -7.61 -10.41 -10.04
N GLY A 72 -7.57 -9.73 -8.88
CA GLY A 72 -8.59 -9.81 -7.85
C GLY A 72 -9.95 -9.30 -8.32
N GLN A 73 -9.98 -8.16 -9.02
CA GLN A 73 -11.20 -7.60 -9.60
C GLN A 73 -11.83 -8.53 -10.64
N ARG A 74 -11.03 -9.18 -11.50
CA ARG A 74 -11.53 -10.19 -12.45
C ARG A 74 -12.19 -11.40 -11.79
N ARG A 75 -11.85 -11.68 -10.53
CA ARG A 75 -12.40 -12.81 -9.76
C ARG A 75 -13.60 -12.41 -8.90
N VAL A 76 -14.06 -11.16 -8.98
CA VAL A 76 -15.26 -10.71 -8.28
C VAL A 76 -16.49 -11.29 -8.97
N ILE A 77 -17.32 -11.97 -8.18
CA ILE A 77 -18.59 -12.52 -8.64
C ILE A 77 -19.62 -11.37 -8.62
N HIS A 78 -20.16 -11.04 -9.79
CA HIS A 78 -21.10 -9.92 -9.98
C HIS A 78 -22.57 -10.34 -9.84
N SER A 79 -22.91 -11.60 -10.11
CA SER A 79 -24.21 -12.18 -9.81
C SER A 79 -24.11 -13.69 -9.58
N LEU A 80 -25.10 -14.23 -8.88
CA LEU A 80 -25.26 -15.66 -8.61
C LEU A 80 -26.69 -16.08 -8.84
N LEU A 81 -26.89 -17.28 -9.38
CA LEU A 81 -28.20 -17.92 -9.38
C LEU A 81 -28.37 -18.70 -8.08
N SER A 82 -29.48 -18.46 -7.39
CA SER A 82 -29.90 -19.26 -6.24
C SER A 82 -30.42 -20.63 -6.68
N ASP A 83 -30.54 -21.54 -5.72
CA ASP A 83 -31.11 -22.88 -5.92
C ASP A 83 -32.57 -22.84 -6.43
N THR A 84 -33.27 -21.72 -6.22
CA THR A 84 -34.63 -21.47 -6.73
C THR A 84 -34.64 -20.78 -8.10
N GLY A 85 -33.48 -20.57 -8.72
CA GLY A 85 -33.33 -19.91 -10.02
C GLY A 85 -33.39 -18.38 -9.99
N GLN A 86 -33.53 -17.76 -8.80
CA GLN A 86 -33.52 -16.31 -8.65
C GLN A 86 -32.10 -15.74 -8.72
N GLU A 87 -31.89 -14.70 -9.52
CA GLU A 87 -30.62 -13.99 -9.62
C GLU A 87 -30.38 -13.08 -8.41
N ILE A 88 -29.18 -13.18 -7.85
CA ILE A 88 -28.69 -12.42 -6.71
C ILE A 88 -27.52 -11.58 -7.19
N THR A 89 -27.75 -10.27 -7.30
CA THR A 89 -26.74 -9.29 -7.70
C THR A 89 -26.17 -8.52 -6.49
N GLU A 90 -26.86 -8.59 -5.35
CA GLU A 90 -26.50 -7.84 -4.15
C GLU A 90 -25.20 -8.38 -3.51
N PRO A 91 -24.13 -7.58 -3.43
CA PRO A 91 -22.81 -8.05 -2.99
C PRO A 91 -22.80 -8.64 -1.58
N SER A 92 -23.63 -8.10 -0.67
CA SER A 92 -23.77 -8.59 0.70
C SER A 92 -24.44 -9.96 0.78
N GLN A 93 -25.26 -10.33 -0.21
CA GLN A 93 -25.87 -11.64 -0.33
C GLN A 93 -24.94 -12.64 -1.04
N ILE A 94 -24.21 -12.18 -2.06
CA ILE A 94 -23.18 -12.97 -2.75
C ILE A 94 -22.12 -13.44 -1.74
N ARG A 95 -21.59 -12.53 -0.92
CA ARG A 95 -20.57 -12.86 0.12
C ARG A 95 -21.07 -13.83 1.19
N ARG A 96 -22.37 -13.83 1.48
CA ARG A 96 -22.98 -14.76 2.45
C ARG A 96 -23.14 -16.19 1.91
N ARG A 97 -23.30 -16.32 0.59
CA ARG A 97 -23.53 -17.62 -0.07
C ARG A 97 -22.26 -18.23 -0.67
N VAL A 98 -21.28 -17.41 -1.04
CA VAL A 98 -19.99 -17.90 -1.55
C VAL A 98 -19.07 -18.21 -0.38
N PHE A 99 -18.86 -19.50 -0.12
CA PHE A 99 -17.75 -19.95 0.71
C PHE A 99 -16.45 -19.87 -0.09
N ILE A 100 -15.68 -18.80 0.08
CA ILE A 100 -14.33 -18.69 -0.51
C ILE A 100 -13.36 -19.46 0.38
N SER A 101 -13.15 -20.75 0.09
CA SER A 101 -11.98 -21.47 0.61
C SER A 101 -10.70 -20.86 0.03
N PRO A 102 -9.70 -20.45 0.84
CA PRO A 102 -8.47 -19.85 0.34
C PRO A 102 -7.61 -20.80 -0.50
N SER A 103 -7.88 -22.11 -0.48
CA SER A 103 -7.07 -23.11 -1.16
C SER A 103 -7.93 -24.00 -2.04
N THR A 104 -8.21 -23.59 -3.27
CA THR A 104 -8.71 -24.53 -4.28
C THR A 104 -8.17 -24.16 -5.64
N ARG A 105 -6.90 -24.54 -5.84
CA ARG A 105 -6.23 -24.63 -7.14
C ARG A 105 -6.42 -26.07 -7.67
N ALA A 106 -7.67 -26.54 -7.76
CA ALA A 106 -8.06 -27.82 -8.38
C ALA A 106 -9.60 -27.84 -8.49
N GLY A 107 -10.16 -28.01 -9.70
CA GLY A 107 -11.63 -28.00 -9.91
C GLY A 107 -12.36 -29.21 -9.30
N PRO A 108 -13.59 -29.55 -9.73
CA PRO A 108 -14.72 -28.72 -10.19
C PRO A 108 -16.00 -29.08 -9.39
N TRP A 109 -16.47 -28.23 -8.47
CA TRP A 109 -17.62 -28.59 -7.60
C TRP A 109 -18.70 -27.54 -7.39
N TRP A 110 -18.77 -26.50 -8.22
CA TRP A 110 -20.01 -25.73 -8.31
C TRP A 110 -20.35 -25.51 -9.78
N ARG A 111 -21.40 -26.21 -10.21
CA ARG A 111 -22.20 -25.82 -11.36
C ARG A 111 -23.03 -24.60 -10.94
N ALA A 112 -22.39 -23.46 -10.82
CA ALA A 112 -23.05 -22.18 -10.95
C ALA A 112 -22.42 -21.54 -12.18
N GLU A 113 -23.16 -21.48 -13.29
CA GLU A 113 -22.72 -20.74 -14.47
C GLU A 113 -22.65 -19.26 -14.11
N ALA A 114 -21.50 -18.83 -13.58
CA ALA A 114 -21.18 -17.43 -13.43
C ALA A 114 -20.99 -16.87 -14.84
N LYS A 115 -22.03 -16.20 -15.35
CA LYS A 115 -21.99 -15.54 -16.65
C LYS A 115 -21.11 -14.30 -16.54
N THR A 116 -19.80 -14.45 -16.73
CA THR A 116 -18.91 -13.33 -16.96
C THR A 116 -19.25 -12.76 -18.33
N ARG A 117 -19.98 -11.65 -18.36
CA ARG A 117 -20.31 -10.95 -19.60
C ARG A 117 -19.01 -10.36 -20.17
N SER A 118 -18.50 -11.00 -21.22
CA SER A 118 -17.51 -10.39 -22.11
C SER A 118 -18.14 -9.11 -22.68
N GLU A 119 -17.45 -7.99 -22.50
CA GLU A 119 -17.77 -6.74 -23.18
C GLU A 119 -17.62 -6.97 -24.70
N GLU A 120 -18.74 -6.87 -25.43
CA GLU A 120 -18.70 -6.59 -26.86
C GLU A 120 -18.33 -5.12 -27.06
N VAL A 121 -17.22 -4.95 -27.78
CA VAL A 121 -16.70 -3.81 -28.58
C VAL A 121 -17.32 -2.44 -28.35
#